data_AF-A0A2S6GIG0-F1
#
_entry.id   AF-A0A2S6GIG0-F1
#
_cell.length_a   1.000
_cell.length_b   1.000
_cell.length_c   1.000
_cell.angle_alpha   90.00
_cell.angle_beta   90.00
_cell.angle_gamma   90.00
#
_symmetry.space_group_name_H-M   'P 1'
#
loop_
_entity.id
_entity.type
_entity.pdbx_description
1 polymer ?
#
loop_
_entity_poly.entity_id
_entity_poly.type
_entity_poly.pdbx_seq_one_letter_code
_entity_poly.pdbx_strand_id
1 'polypeptide(L)'
;MTVTALMPGPTDTEFFGRADMSDTKLGTGPKDSAEEVAREAFDALMAGKDHVVAGSVKNTVQSVAGHVVPDRVLAARHRKMSEPGTDAD
;
A
#
# COMPACT_ATOMS: atom_id res chain seq x y z
N MET A 1 -16.77 -17.89 -11.84
CA MET A 1 -15.38 -17.60 -11.41
C MET A 1 -15.35 -16.15 -10.95
N THR A 2 -14.82 -15.87 -9.76
CA THR A 2 -14.68 -14.51 -9.22
C THR A 2 -13.21 -14.17 -9.11
N VAL A 3 -12.85 -12.92 -9.43
CA VAL A 3 -11.51 -12.36 -9.28
C VAL A 3 -11.65 -11.11 -8.43
N THR A 4 -10.79 -10.98 -7.41
CA THR A 4 -10.79 -9.85 -6.48
C THR A 4 -9.44 -9.13 -6.59
N ALA A 5 -9.47 -7.82 -6.89
CA ALA A 5 -8.29 -6.97 -6.89
C ALA A 5 -7.99 -6.47 -5.47
N LEU A 6 -6.88 -6.92 -4.90
CA LEU A 6 -6.35 -6.41 -3.63
C LEU A 6 -5.57 -5.11 -3.87
N MET A 7 -5.91 -4.06 -3.14
CA MET A 7 -5.30 -2.72 -3.23
C MET A 7 -4.75 -2.29 -1.85
N PRO A 8 -3.60 -2.84 -1.42
CA PRO A 8 -3.04 -2.52 -0.12
C PRO A 8 -2.17 -1.26 -0.18
N GLY A 9 -1.99 -0.61 0.98
CA GLY A 9 -0.91 0.36 1.19
C GLY A 9 0.42 -0.35 1.49
N PRO A 10 1.43 0.35 2.03
CA PRO A 10 2.65 -0.28 2.53
C PRO A 10 2.33 -1.33 3.61
N THR A 11 2.65 -2.60 3.33
CA THR A 11 2.38 -3.74 4.24
C THR A 11 3.67 -4.27 4.86
N ASP A 12 3.66 -4.51 6.16
CA ASP A 12 4.81 -4.99 6.91
C ASP A 12 5.18 -6.43 6.53
N THR A 13 6.10 -6.56 5.57
CA THR A 13 6.58 -7.82 5.01
C THR A 13 8.07 -7.71 4.70
N GLU A 14 8.71 -8.84 4.45
CA GLU A 14 10.11 -8.92 3.99
C GLU A 14 10.37 -8.25 2.63
N PHE A 15 9.33 -7.78 1.93
CA PHE A 15 9.47 -7.13 0.62
C PHE A 15 10.42 -5.93 0.67
N PHE A 16 10.27 -5.04 1.66
CA PHE A 16 11.04 -3.80 1.71
C PHE A 16 12.54 -4.05 1.96
N GLY A 17 12.89 -5.07 2.75
CA GLY A 17 14.27 -5.49 2.91
C GLY A 17 14.83 -6.17 1.66
N ARG A 18 14.04 -7.04 1.02
CA ARG A 18 14.46 -7.77 -0.20
C ARG A 18 14.54 -6.90 -1.45
N ALA A 19 13.83 -5.79 -1.48
CA ALA A 19 13.80 -4.85 -2.59
C ALA A 19 14.77 -3.67 -2.40
N ASP A 20 15.67 -3.73 -1.41
CA ASP A 20 16.60 -2.66 -1.07
C ASP A 20 15.90 -1.31 -0.81
N MET A 21 14.71 -1.36 -0.19
CA MET A 21 13.87 -0.20 0.08
C MET A 21 13.96 0.30 1.52
N SER A 22 14.88 -0.22 2.33
CA SER A 22 15.03 0.18 3.74
C SER A 22 15.28 1.68 3.89
N ASP A 23 16.06 2.30 3.00
CA ASP A 23 16.37 3.74 3.00
C ASP A 23 15.29 4.62 2.31
N THR A 24 14.03 4.16 2.25
CA THR A 24 12.93 4.91 1.61
C THR A 24 11.86 5.28 2.62
N LYS A 25 11.07 6.33 2.36
CA LYS A 25 9.96 6.71 3.27
C LYS A 25 8.91 5.61 3.39
N LEU A 26 8.73 4.81 2.34
CA LEU A 26 7.86 3.64 2.37
C LEU A 26 8.45 2.53 3.23
N GLY A 27 9.78 2.34 3.17
CA GLY A 27 10.51 1.33 3.93
C GLY A 27 10.70 1.65 5.41
N THR A 28 10.85 2.92 5.78
CA THR A 28 11.01 3.35 7.19
C THR A 28 9.71 3.80 7.85
N GLY A 29 8.71 4.17 7.05
CA GLY A 29 7.44 4.69 7.55
C GLY A 29 6.52 3.62 8.17
N PRO A 30 5.41 4.06 8.79
CA PRO A 30 4.36 3.17 9.30
C PRO A 30 3.78 2.30 8.17
N LYS A 31 3.55 1.03 8.49
CA LYS A 31 2.99 0.01 7.59
C LYS A 31 1.81 -0.69 8.24
N ASP A 32 0.91 -1.20 7.42
CA ASP A 32 -0.21 -2.03 7.85
C ASP A 32 0.28 -3.46 8.11
N SER A 33 -0.34 -4.17 9.06
CA SER A 33 0.08 -5.54 9.37
C SER A 33 -0.25 -6.49 8.22
N ALA A 34 0.67 -7.43 7.92
CA ALA A 34 0.44 -8.42 6.87
C ALA A 34 -0.74 -9.36 7.18
N GLU A 35 -0.95 -9.69 8.46
CA GLU A 35 -2.05 -10.53 8.91
C GLU A 35 -3.41 -9.88 8.61
N GLU A 36 -3.57 -8.59 8.96
CA GLU A 36 -4.80 -7.85 8.72
C GLU A 36 -5.09 -7.71 7.23
N VAL A 37 -4.09 -7.31 6.44
CA VAL A 37 -4.22 -7.18 4.99
C VAL A 37 -4.62 -8.51 4.35
N ALA A 38 -4.00 -9.62 4.75
CA ALA A 38 -4.32 -10.94 4.22
C ALA A 38 -5.74 -11.40 4.62
N ARG A 39 -6.14 -11.16 5.87
CA ARG A 39 -7.49 -11.48 6.36
C ARG A 39 -8.56 -10.73 5.57
N GLU A 40 -8.39 -9.42 5.40
CA GLU A 40 -9.36 -8.61 4.64
C GLU A 40 -9.41 -8.98 3.16
N ALA A 41 -8.26 -9.31 2.57
CA ALA A 41 -8.20 -9.83 1.20
C ALA A 41 -9.00 -11.13 1.05
N PHE A 42 -8.81 -12.06 1.98
CA PHE A 42 -9.51 -13.34 1.99
C PHE A 42 -11.01 -13.17 2.20
N ASP A 43 -11.42 -12.34 3.16
CA ASP A 43 -12.83 -12.05 3.44
C ASP A 43 -13.53 -11.42 2.22
N ALA A 44 -12.86 -10.49 1.53
CA ALA A 44 -13.37 -9.87 0.31
C ALA A 44 -13.52 -10.87 -0.85
N LEU A 45 -12.53 -11.75 -1.02
CA LEU A 45 -12.56 -12.84 -1.99
C LEU A 45 -13.74 -13.79 -1.73
N MET A 46 -13.91 -14.21 -0.47
CA MET A 46 -14.99 -15.11 -0.06
C MET A 46 -16.37 -14.45 -0.17
N ALA A 47 -16.46 -13.13 0.02
CA ALA A 47 -17.68 -12.36 -0.21
C ALA A 47 -17.97 -12.07 -1.69
N GLY A 48 -17.11 -12.49 -2.62
CA GLY A 48 -17.27 -12.29 -4.05
C GLY A 48 -17.12 -10.85 -4.51
N LYS A 49 -16.39 -10.01 -3.75
CA LYS A 49 -16.12 -8.62 -4.13
C LYS A 49 -15.14 -8.56 -5.30
N ASP A 50 -15.30 -7.57 -6.17
CA ASP A 50 -14.40 -7.33 -7.31
C ASP A 50 -13.08 -6.66 -6.89
N HIS A 51 -13.08 -5.89 -5.81
CA HIS A 51 -11.89 -5.27 -5.23
C HIS A 51 -12.00 -5.04 -3.71
N VAL A 52 -10.84 -4.82 -3.07
CA VAL A 52 -10.75 -4.39 -1.67
C VAL A 52 -9.53 -3.52 -1.45
N VAL A 53 -9.74 -2.37 -0.80
CA VAL A 53 -8.68 -1.53 -0.24
C VAL A 53 -8.46 -2.00 1.18
N ALA A 54 -7.33 -2.66 1.44
CA ALA A 54 -7.08 -3.35 2.70
C ALA A 54 -6.15 -2.57 3.64
N GLY A 55 -6.27 -2.78 4.94
CA GLY A 55 -5.45 -2.16 5.98
C GLY A 55 -6.00 -0.83 6.49
N SER A 56 -5.11 0.13 6.78
CA SER A 56 -5.49 1.31 7.57
C SER A 56 -6.46 2.24 6.85
N VAL A 57 -7.24 3.00 7.65
CA VAL A 57 -8.10 4.10 7.17
C VAL A 57 -7.30 5.11 6.34
N LYS A 58 -6.01 5.28 6.62
CA LYS A 58 -5.10 6.11 5.83
C LYS A 58 -4.97 5.60 4.39
N ASN A 59 -4.81 4.29 4.19
CA ASN A 59 -4.78 3.67 2.85
C ASN A 59 -6.11 3.93 2.10
N THR A 60 -7.23 3.72 2.77
CA THR A 60 -8.57 3.97 2.21
C THR A 60 -8.75 5.43 1.79
N VAL A 61 -8.39 6.38 2.65
CA VAL A 61 -8.47 7.82 2.35
C VAL A 61 -7.54 8.21 1.19
N GLN A 62 -6.32 7.66 1.15
CA GLN A 62 -5.38 7.91 0.05
C GLN A 62 -5.89 7.35 -1.28
N SER A 63 -6.49 6.15 -1.28
CA SER A 63 -7.09 5.54 -2.47
C SER A 63 -8.24 6.40 -3.02
N VAL A 64 -9.13 6.88 -2.14
CA VAL A 64 -10.26 7.74 -2.53
C VAL A 64 -9.76 9.08 -3.10
N ALA A 65 -8.78 9.71 -2.44
CA ALA A 65 -8.21 10.97 -2.91
C ALA A 65 -7.48 10.82 -4.26
N GLY A 66 -6.93 9.63 -4.55
CA GLY A 66 -6.27 9.32 -5.82
C GLY A 66 -7.17 9.51 -7.05
N HIS A 67 -8.49 9.33 -6.91
CA HIS A 67 -9.41 9.47 -8.04
C HIS A 67 -9.62 10.91 -8.53
N VAL A 68 -9.30 11.91 -7.72
CA VAL A 68 -9.52 13.33 -8.04
C VAL A 68 -8.23 14.13 -8.22
N VAL A 69 -7.09 13.56 -7.87
CA VAL A 69 -5.77 14.19 -8.01
C VAL A 69 -5.17 13.82 -9.36
N PRO A 70 -4.58 14.78 -10.12
CA PRO A 70 -3.94 14.47 -11.40
C PRO A 70 -2.80 13.44 -11.25
N ASP A 71 -2.71 12.50 -12.19
CA ASP A 71 -1.73 11.41 -12.18
C ASP A 71 -0.28 11.89 -12.06
N ARG A 72 0.07 13.02 -12.70
CA ARG A 72 1.42 13.61 -12.60
C ARG A 72 1.79 13.96 -11.17
N VAL A 73 0.82 14.43 -10.38
CA VAL A 73 1.03 14.80 -8.98
C VAL A 73 1.15 13.55 -8.12
N LEU A 74 0.29 12.55 -8.34
CA LEU A 74 0.37 11.25 -7.64
C LEU A 74 1.70 10.57 -7.91
N ALA A 75 2.14 10.50 -9.17
CA ALA A 75 3.41 9.91 -9.57
C ALA A 75 4.61 10.64 -8.94
N ALA A 76 4.60 11.98 -8.94
CA ALA A 76 5.66 12.77 -8.30
C ALA A 76 5.73 12.52 -6.78
N ARG A 77 4.57 12.41 -6.11
CA ARG A 77 4.52 12.06 -4.69
C ARG A 77 5.03 10.64 -4.44
N HIS A 78 4.57 9.66 -5.22
CA HIS A 78 4.99 8.27 -5.08
C HIS A 78 6.51 8.13 -5.25
N ARG A 79 7.08 8.79 -6.27
CA ARG A 79 8.53 8.88 -6.48
C ARG A 79 9.26 9.38 -5.23
N LYS A 80 8.85 10.53 -4.70
CA LYS A 80 9.46 11.13 -3.49
C LYS A 80 9.38 10.23 -2.24
N MET A 81 8.43 9.29 -2.18
CA MET A 81 8.33 8.34 -1.07
C MET A 81 9.17 7.08 -1.29
N SER A 82 9.49 6.76 -2.55
CA SER A 82 10.20 5.53 -2.94
C SER A 82 11.68 5.75 -3.25
N GLU A 83 12.12 6.99 -3.43
CA GLU A 83 13.54 7.33 -3.62
C GLU A 83 14.33 7.16 -2.30
N PRO A 84 15.59 6.67 -2.38
CA PRO A 84 16.49 6.56 -1.23
C PRO A 84 16.86 7.92 -0.60
N GLY A 85 17.46 7.91 0.59
CA GLY A 85 17.98 9.07 1.31
C GLY A 85 17.07 9.55 2.44
N THR A 86 16.36 8.62 3.09
CA THR A 86 15.39 8.94 4.15
C THR A 86 15.53 8.10 5.41
N ASP A 87 16.38 7.07 5.41
CA ASP A 87 16.92 6.53 6.65
C ASP A 87 17.77 7.61 7.31
N ALA A 88 17.56 7.83 8.61
CA ALA A 88 18.54 8.50 9.44
C ALA A 88 19.45 7.39 9.97
N ASP A 89 20.76 7.49 9.69
CA ASP A 89 21.79 6.60 10.25
C ASP A 89 21.52 6.20 11.72
#